data_AF-A0A9P8P7P1-F1
#
_entry.id   AF-A0A9P8P7P1-F1
#
_cell.length_a   1.000
_cell.length_b   1.000
_cell.length_c   1.000
_cell.angle_alpha   90.00
_cell.angle_beta   90.00
_cell.angle_gamma   90.00
#
_symmetry.space_group_name_H-M   'P 1'
#
loop_
_entity.id
_entity.type
_entity.pdbx_description
1 polymer ?
#
loop_
_entity_poly.entity_id
_entity_poly.type
_entity_poly.pdbx_seq_one_letter_code
_entity_poly.pdbx_strand_id
1 'polypeptide(L)'
;MLRQALKSVPRVQVRHASALSQATVSNIQLRWDKLPEDDRKEVIEALAERQKLPWKELTSEEKKAAFFVSFGEWGPRKPIHSAEDVRYIFWGTVIGVGITAAGFLYYRSRRYIPKTMNREWQEQSDEYLKSKNANPFSGYSQVQSK
;
A
#
# COMPACT_ATOMS: atom_id res chain seq x y z
N MET A 1 -22.39 -58.95 58.86
CA MET A 1 -21.16 -58.39 58.27
C MET A 1 -21.52 -57.76 56.93
N LEU A 2 -21.64 -56.43 56.85
CA LEU A 2 -21.96 -55.71 55.61
C LEU A 2 -20.66 -55.15 55.02
N ARG A 3 -20.20 -55.74 53.90
CA ARG A 3 -19.08 -55.21 53.12
C ARG A 3 -19.59 -54.05 52.27
N GLN A 4 -19.25 -52.82 52.63
CA GLN A 4 -19.44 -51.67 51.74
C GLN A 4 -18.46 -51.79 50.57
N ALA A 5 -19.01 -51.88 49.35
CA ALA A 5 -18.24 -51.78 48.13
C ALA A 5 -17.90 -50.30 47.87
N LEU A 6 -16.62 -49.95 47.98
CA LEU A 6 -16.11 -48.64 47.60
C LEU A 6 -16.19 -48.50 46.07
N LYS A 7 -17.07 -47.62 45.58
CA LYS A 7 -17.13 -47.25 44.16
C LYS A 7 -15.92 -46.37 43.83
N SER A 8 -15.09 -46.77 42.87
CA SER A 8 -14.01 -45.92 42.38
C SER A 8 -14.60 -44.79 41.52
N VAL A 9 -14.21 -43.55 41.81
CA VAL A 9 -14.58 -42.40 41.00
C VAL A 9 -13.63 -42.35 39.79
N PRO A 10 -14.14 -42.28 38.54
CA PRO A 10 -13.27 -42.15 37.38
C PRO A 10 -12.51 -40.82 37.45
N ARG A 11 -11.18 -40.89 37.42
CA ARG A 11 -10.31 -39.71 37.34
C ARG A 11 -10.48 -39.09 35.96
N VAL A 12 -11.25 -38.01 35.86
CA VAL A 12 -11.34 -37.22 34.63
C VAL A 12 -9.97 -36.60 34.36
N GLN A 13 -9.26 -37.11 33.35
CA GLN A 13 -8.05 -36.48 32.85
C GLN A 13 -8.44 -35.20 32.10
N VAL A 14 -8.25 -34.04 32.75
CA VAL A 14 -8.29 -32.76 32.06
C VAL A 14 -7.09 -32.72 31.12
N ARG A 15 -7.31 -32.90 29.82
CA ARG A 15 -6.25 -32.66 28.82
C ARG A 15 -6.02 -31.15 28.77
N HIS A 16 -4.88 -30.70 29.26
CA HIS A 16 -4.45 -29.32 29.02
C HIS A 16 -4.03 -29.17 27.56
N ALA A 17 -4.40 -28.06 26.94
CA ALA A 17 -3.92 -27.74 25.60
C ALA A 17 -2.39 -27.59 25.63
N SER A 18 -1.70 -28.57 25.07
CA SER A 18 -0.25 -28.55 24.91
C SER A 18 0.18 -27.40 24.00
N ALA A 19 1.39 -26.89 24.19
CA ALA A 19 1.97 -25.88 23.30
C ALA A 19 1.82 -26.30 21.82
N LEU A 20 1.47 -25.35 20.97
CA LEU A 20 1.31 -25.61 19.55
C LEU A 20 2.65 -25.98 18.92
N SER A 21 2.59 -26.81 17.87
CA SER A 21 3.80 -27.20 17.15
C SER A 21 4.45 -25.97 16.49
N GLN A 22 5.79 -25.95 16.48
CA GLN A 22 6.56 -24.90 15.81
C GLN A 22 6.14 -24.77 14.33
N ALA A 23 5.79 -25.87 13.67
CA ALA A 23 5.36 -25.87 12.27
C ALA A 23 4.06 -25.08 12.05
N THR A 24 3.16 -25.11 13.04
CA THR A 24 1.86 -24.43 13.01
C THR A 24 2.00 -22.91 13.22
N VAL A 25 2.92 -22.48 14.09
CA VAL A 25 2.96 -21.09 14.59
C VAL A 25 4.10 -20.26 14.00
N SER A 26 5.21 -20.91 13.63
CA SER A 26 6.39 -20.20 13.12
C SER A 26 6.06 -19.41 11.86
N ASN A 27 6.63 -18.21 11.70
CA ASN A 27 6.52 -17.40 10.48
C ASN A 27 5.09 -17.23 9.94
N ILE A 28 4.06 -17.23 10.81
CA ILE A 28 2.65 -17.20 10.36
C ILE A 28 2.39 -16.01 9.44
N GLN A 29 3.05 -14.88 9.70
CA GLN A 29 2.90 -13.62 8.96
C GLN A 29 3.19 -13.76 7.47
N LEU A 30 4.16 -14.61 7.09
CA LEU A 30 4.59 -14.79 5.70
C LEU A 30 3.74 -15.83 4.95
N ARG A 31 3.08 -16.73 5.69
CA ARG A 31 2.34 -17.87 5.12
C ARG A 31 0.83 -17.73 5.21
N TRP A 32 0.32 -16.84 6.06
CA TRP A 32 -1.11 -16.72 6.38
C TRP A 32 -1.99 -16.60 5.14
N ASP A 33 -1.63 -15.70 4.22
CA ASP A 33 -2.36 -15.48 2.97
C ASP A 33 -2.32 -16.68 2.02
N LYS A 34 -1.35 -17.58 2.18
CA LYS A 34 -1.18 -18.79 1.37
C LYS A 34 -1.84 -20.02 1.99
N LEU A 35 -2.25 -19.95 3.25
CA LEU A 35 -2.89 -21.07 3.92
C LEU A 35 -4.32 -21.27 3.42
N PRO A 36 -4.75 -22.52 3.20
CA PRO A 36 -6.16 -22.86 3.00
C PRO A 36 -7.05 -22.27 4.10
N GLU A 37 -8.31 -21.99 3.76
CA GLU A 37 -9.28 -21.43 4.73
C GLU A 37 -9.50 -22.37 5.93
N ASP A 38 -9.49 -23.68 5.72
CA ASP A 38 -9.71 -24.65 6.79
C ASP A 38 -8.51 -24.72 7.75
N ASP A 39 -7.28 -24.71 7.22
CA ASP A 39 -6.06 -24.62 8.04
C ASP A 39 -6.02 -23.32 8.85
N ARG A 40 -6.49 -22.20 8.27
CA ARG A 40 -6.59 -20.92 9.01
C ARG A 40 -7.55 -21.01 10.18
N LYS A 41 -8.71 -21.67 10.01
CA LYS A 41 -9.66 -21.90 11.11
C LYS A 41 -9.04 -22.77 12.19
N GLU A 42 -8.37 -23.85 11.82
CA GLU A 42 -7.71 -24.74 12.78
C GLU A 42 -6.66 -23.99 13.61
N VAL A 43 -5.85 -23.15 12.98
CA VAL A 43 -4.87 -22.30 13.67
C VAL A 43 -5.56 -21.30 14.62
N ILE A 44 -6.66 -20.68 14.19
CA ILE A 44 -7.44 -19.73 15.02
C ILE A 44 -7.99 -20.43 16.26
N GLU A 45 -8.65 -21.57 16.07
CA GLU A 45 -9.23 -22.37 17.14
C GLU A 45 -8.15 -22.85 18.12
N ALA A 46 -7.05 -23.37 17.59
CA ALA A 46 -5.94 -23.85 18.41
C ALA A 46 -5.29 -22.73 19.24
N LEU A 47 -5.12 -21.52 18.66
CA LEU A 47 -4.64 -20.34 19.40
C LEU A 47 -5.66 -19.87 20.44
N ALA A 48 -6.96 -19.91 20.13
CA ALA A 48 -8.02 -19.54 21.07
C ALA A 48 -8.05 -20.47 22.29
N GLU A 49 -7.88 -21.78 22.10
CA GLU A 49 -7.78 -22.74 23.21
C GLU A 49 -6.53 -22.49 24.07
N ARG A 50 -5.39 -22.14 23.46
CA ARG A 50 -4.16 -21.79 24.21
C ARG A 50 -4.31 -20.51 25.03
N GLN A 51 -5.02 -19.52 24.51
CA GLN A 51 -5.24 -18.25 25.19
C GLN A 51 -6.11 -18.35 26.45
N LYS A 52 -6.86 -19.45 26.63
CA LYS A 52 -7.62 -19.74 27.86
C LYS A 52 -6.72 -20.11 29.05
N LEU A 53 -5.48 -20.53 28.78
CA LEU A 53 -4.49 -20.91 29.79
C LEU A 53 -3.70 -19.68 30.28
N PRO A 54 -2.90 -19.79 31.38
CA PRO A 54 -2.09 -18.67 31.87
C PRO A 54 -1.14 -18.11 30.80
N TRP A 55 -1.19 -16.80 30.56
CA TRP A 55 -0.41 -16.15 29.49
C TRP A 55 1.11 -16.17 29.67
N LYS A 56 1.58 -16.55 30.86
CA LYS A 56 3.00 -16.80 31.13
C LYS A 56 3.50 -18.08 30.44
N GLU A 57 2.61 -19.03 30.16
CA GLU A 57 2.92 -20.32 29.51
C GLU A 57 2.79 -20.26 27.97
N LEU A 58 2.36 -19.13 27.41
CA LEU A 58 2.36 -18.92 25.97
C LEU A 58 3.77 -18.62 25.47
N THR A 59 4.18 -19.34 24.43
CA THR A 59 5.48 -19.12 23.80
C THR A 59 5.51 -17.76 23.09
N SER A 60 6.71 -17.21 22.89
CA SER A 60 6.87 -15.93 22.18
C SER A 60 6.33 -15.99 20.74
N GLU A 61 6.35 -17.16 20.12
CA GLU A 61 5.79 -17.36 18.78
C GLU A 61 4.27 -17.42 18.79
N GLU A 62 3.66 -18.12 19.75
CA GLU A 62 2.20 -18.14 19.95
C GLU A 62 1.66 -16.72 20.14
N LYS A 63 2.38 -15.89 20.90
CA LYS A 63 2.03 -14.47 21.09
C LYS A 63 2.10 -13.67 19.80
N LYS A 64 3.18 -13.81 19.02
CA LYS A 64 3.34 -13.13 17.72
C LYS A 64 2.26 -13.58 16.73
N ALA A 65 1.93 -14.87 16.71
CA ALA A 65 0.91 -15.41 15.84
C ALA A 65 -0.48 -14.94 16.24
N ALA A 66 -0.82 -15.02 17.53
CA ALA A 66 -2.07 -14.49 18.06
C ALA A 66 -2.27 -13.01 17.72
N PHE A 67 -1.22 -12.20 17.86
CA PHE A 67 -1.26 -10.78 17.48
C PHE A 67 -1.49 -10.59 15.98
N PHE A 68 -0.79 -11.35 15.13
CA PHE A 68 -0.96 -11.23 13.69
C PHE A 68 -2.34 -11.71 13.20
N VAL A 69 -2.85 -12.82 13.75
CA VAL A 69 -4.19 -13.32 13.40
C VAL A 69 -5.27 -12.31 13.78
N SER A 70 -5.14 -11.63 14.93
CA SER A 70 -6.14 -10.65 15.38
C SER A 70 -6.01 -9.26 14.74
N PHE A 71 -4.79 -8.78 14.50
CA PHE A 71 -4.53 -7.40 14.09
C PHE A 71 -3.64 -7.23 12.86
N GLY A 72 -3.22 -8.32 12.22
CA GLY A 72 -2.39 -8.27 11.01
C GLY A 72 -3.09 -7.66 9.81
N GLU A 73 -2.29 -7.31 8.81
CA GLU A 73 -2.71 -6.70 7.54
C GLU A 73 -3.29 -7.74 6.57
N TRP A 74 -4.31 -8.47 7.00
CA TRP A 74 -4.97 -9.49 6.21
C TRP A 74 -6.50 -9.32 6.25
N GLY A 75 -7.19 -9.97 5.31
CA GLY A 75 -8.65 -9.90 5.23
C GLY A 75 -9.15 -8.45 5.10
N PRO A 76 -10.05 -7.97 6.00
CA PRO A 76 -10.57 -6.59 5.95
C PRO A 76 -9.51 -5.50 6.17
N ARG A 77 -8.35 -5.84 6.74
CA ARG A 77 -7.28 -4.88 7.06
C ARG A 77 -6.16 -4.85 6.02
N LYS A 78 -6.32 -5.55 4.90
CA LYS A 78 -5.32 -5.55 3.84
C LYS A 78 -5.18 -4.13 3.28
N PRO A 79 -3.95 -3.60 3.12
CA PRO A 79 -3.74 -2.28 2.54
C PRO A 79 -4.32 -2.22 1.12
N ILE A 80 -4.92 -1.07 0.78
CA ILE A 80 -5.56 -0.85 -0.53
C ILE A 80 -4.53 -0.85 -1.66
N HIS A 81 -3.32 -0.39 -1.38
CA HIS A 81 -2.22 -0.34 -2.35
C HIS A 81 -1.05 -1.15 -1.83
N SER A 82 -0.65 -2.17 -2.59
CA SER A 82 0.64 -2.83 -2.41
C SER A 82 1.78 -1.99 -2.99
N ALA A 83 3.02 -2.31 -2.64
CA ALA A 83 4.19 -1.65 -3.23
C ALA A 83 4.25 -1.80 -4.76
N GLU A 84 3.75 -2.93 -5.29
CA GLU A 84 3.66 -3.18 -6.72
C GLU A 84 2.60 -2.29 -7.39
N ASP A 85 1.46 -2.10 -6.73
CA ASP A 85 0.39 -1.22 -7.23
C ASP A 85 0.85 0.23 -7.31
N VAL A 86 1.56 0.73 -6.29
CA VAL A 86 2.12 2.09 -6.30
C VAL A 86 3.07 2.27 -7.48
N ARG A 87 3.94 1.29 -7.73
CA ARG A 87 4.86 1.30 -8.87
C ARG A 87 4.11 1.27 -10.20
N TYR A 88 3.07 0.44 -10.31
CA TYR A 88 2.24 0.36 -11.50
C TYR A 88 1.54 1.69 -11.81
N ILE A 89 0.91 2.31 -10.80
CA ILE A 89 0.22 3.61 -10.93
C ILE A 89 1.19 4.72 -11.34
N PHE A 90 2.38 4.75 -10.73
CA PHE A 90 3.40 5.73 -11.05
C PHE A 90 3.81 5.64 -12.53
N TRP A 91 4.20 4.45 -13.00
CA TRP A 91 4.64 4.26 -14.37
C TRP A 91 3.49 4.46 -15.37
N GLY A 92 2.27 4.02 -15.04
CA GLY A 92 1.09 4.30 -15.84
C GLY A 92 0.85 5.80 -16.04
N THR A 93 1.02 6.59 -14.98
CA THR A 93 0.88 8.05 -15.04
C THR A 93 1.97 8.70 -15.88
N VAL A 94 3.25 8.31 -15.67
CA VAL A 94 4.39 8.82 -16.43
C VAL A 94 4.23 8.53 -17.93
N ILE A 95 3.81 7.32 -18.27
CA ILE A 95 3.56 6.92 -19.66
C ILE A 95 2.39 7.72 -20.25
N GLY A 96 1.29 7.88 -19.51
CA GLY A 96 0.13 8.66 -19.95
C GLY A 96 0.48 10.13 -20.27
N VAL A 97 1.25 10.77 -19.38
CA VAL A 97 1.77 12.13 -19.62
C VAL A 97 2.71 12.14 -20.83
N GLY A 98 3.60 11.16 -20.95
CA GLY A 98 4.53 11.03 -22.07
C GLY A 98 3.82 10.91 -23.42
N ILE A 99 2.80 10.04 -23.53
CA ILE A 99 1.98 9.87 -24.74
C ILE A 99 1.26 11.18 -25.09
N THR A 100 0.67 11.84 -24.10
CA THR A 100 -0.05 13.09 -24.30
C THR A 100 0.88 14.20 -24.78
N ALA A 101 2.05 14.34 -24.16
CA ALA A 101 3.06 15.31 -24.55
C ALA A 101 3.60 15.03 -25.97
N ALA A 102 3.86 13.76 -26.30
CA ALA A 102 4.31 13.36 -27.63
C ALA A 102 3.24 13.67 -28.69
N GLY A 103 1.97 13.35 -28.43
CA GLY A 103 0.86 13.68 -29.31
C GLY A 103 0.69 15.18 -29.51
N PHE A 104 0.78 15.96 -28.43
CA PHE A 104 0.76 17.42 -28.49
C PHE A 104 1.90 17.97 -29.33
N LEU A 105 3.15 17.54 -29.09
CA LEU A 105 4.31 18.00 -29.85
C LEU A 105 4.23 17.60 -31.32
N TYR A 106 3.75 16.39 -31.62
CA TYR A 106 3.52 15.94 -32.99
C TYR A 106 2.55 16.85 -33.73
N TYR A 107 1.38 17.12 -33.15
CA TYR A 107 0.40 18.03 -33.75
C TYR A 107 0.97 19.46 -33.87
N ARG A 108 1.59 19.93 -32.79
CA ARG A 108 2.19 21.27 -32.68
C ARG A 108 3.34 21.49 -33.66
N SER A 109 4.03 20.44 -34.12
CA SER A 109 5.10 20.53 -35.12
C SER A 109 4.60 20.97 -36.50
N ARG A 110 3.31 20.74 -36.79
CA ARG A 110 2.68 21.01 -38.09
C ARG A 110 2.00 22.37 -38.19
N ARG A 111 2.05 23.19 -37.12
CA ARG A 111 1.37 24.48 -37.12
C ARG A 111 2.07 25.48 -38.05
N TYR A 112 1.30 26.46 -38.51
CA TYR A 112 1.85 27.71 -39.05
C TYR A 112 2.36 28.61 -37.93
N ILE A 113 3.49 29.28 -38.16
CA ILE A 113 4.06 30.29 -37.26
C ILE A 113 3.91 31.66 -37.94
N PRO A 114 3.22 32.63 -37.30
CA PRO A 114 3.11 33.99 -37.85
C PRO A 114 4.48 34.63 -38.04
N LYS A 115 4.63 35.44 -39.10
CA LYS A 115 5.89 36.13 -39.41
C LYS A 115 6.35 37.09 -38.31
N THR A 116 5.42 37.59 -37.50
CA THR A 116 5.66 38.50 -36.37
C THR A 116 6.19 37.80 -35.11
N MET A 117 6.18 36.46 -35.09
CA MET A 117 6.63 35.65 -33.96
C MET A 117 8.11 35.26 -34.10
N ASN A 118 8.96 36.25 -34.35
CA ASN A 118 10.42 36.13 -34.30
C ASN A 118 11.00 37.25 -33.43
N ARG A 119 12.25 37.10 -33.01
CA ARG A 119 12.91 38.04 -32.10
C ARG A 119 13.10 39.43 -32.73
N GLU A 120 13.58 39.48 -33.97
CA GLU A 120 13.85 40.73 -34.69
C GLU A 120 12.60 41.61 -34.82
N TRP A 121 11.46 41.03 -35.19
CA TRP A 121 10.18 41.77 -35.29
C TRP A 121 9.70 42.27 -33.93
N GLN A 122 9.91 41.48 -32.87
CA GLN A 122 9.56 41.87 -31.51
C GLN A 122 10.45 43.02 -31.01
N GLU A 123 11.75 43.00 -31.30
CA GLU A 123 12.67 44.09 -30.98
C GLU A 123 12.30 45.39 -31.71
N GLN A 124 11.95 45.31 -33.00
CA GLN A 124 11.45 46.48 -33.75
C GLN A 124 10.12 46.99 -33.19
N SER A 125 9.24 46.09 -32.74
CA SER A 125 7.98 46.47 -32.10
C SER A 125 8.22 47.17 -30.77
N ASP A 126 9.23 46.74 -30.01
CA ASP A 126 9.63 47.37 -28.75
C ASP A 126 10.21 48.78 -28.97
N GLU A 127 11.02 48.98 -30.02
CA GLU A 127 11.50 50.31 -30.41
C GLU A 127 10.34 51.26 -30.73
N TYR A 128 9.36 50.76 -31.48
CA TYR A 128 8.15 51.51 -31.76
C TYR A 128 7.37 51.86 -30.48
N LEU A 129 7.15 50.90 -29.57
CA LEU A 129 6.45 51.12 -28.31
C LEU A 129 7.17 52.12 -27.40
N LYS A 130 8.50 52.05 -27.36
CA LYS A 130 9.36 53.01 -26.68
C LYS A 130 9.19 54.41 -27.26
N SER A 131 9.14 54.54 -28.60
CA SER A 131 8.91 55.84 -29.27
C SER A 131 7.55 56.48 -28.91
N LYS A 132 6.58 55.67 -28.48
CA LYS A 132 5.24 56.10 -28.07
C LYS A 132 5.05 56.19 -26.57
N ASN A 133 6.10 56.01 -25.76
CA ASN A 133 6.03 55.94 -24.30
C ASN A 133 4.94 54.99 -23.80
N ALA A 134 4.74 53.88 -24.52
CA ALA A 134 3.73 52.89 -24.15
C ALA A 134 4.12 52.19 -22.84
N ASN A 135 3.13 51.88 -22.00
CA ASN A 135 3.29 51.22 -20.70
C ASN A 135 4.38 51.85 -19.80
N PRO A 136 4.25 53.15 -19.42
CA PRO A 136 5.30 53.89 -18.72
C PRO A 136 5.59 53.42 -17.29
N PHE A 137 4.66 52.68 -16.67
CA PHE A 137 4.79 52.17 -15.29
C PHE A 137 5.09 50.67 -15.23
N SER A 138 5.01 49.96 -16.36
CA SER A 138 5.20 48.52 -16.46
C SER A 138 6.19 48.18 -17.59
N GLY A 139 6.27 46.90 -17.99
CA GLY A 139 7.04 46.51 -19.17
C GLY A 139 6.26 46.73 -20.47
N TYR A 140 6.93 47.27 -21.49
CA TYR A 140 6.40 47.30 -22.87
C TYR A 140 7.00 46.21 -23.76
N SER A 141 8.06 45.53 -23.32
CA SER A 141 8.79 44.57 -24.15
C SER A 141 7.93 43.37 -24.54
N GLN A 142 7.97 43.02 -25.82
CA GLN A 142 7.24 41.93 -26.44
C GLN A 142 8.14 40.73 -26.78
N VAL A 143 9.44 40.77 -26.43
CA VAL A 143 10.39 39.71 -26.74
C VAL A 143 10.07 38.45 -25.93
N GLN A 144 9.51 37.46 -26.63
CA GLN A 144 9.15 36.14 -26.09
C GLN A 144 9.64 34.99 -26.97
N SER A 145 10.11 35.31 -28.17
CA SER A 145 10.69 34.36 -29.10
C SER A 145 12.20 34.29 -28.93
N LYS A 146 12.78 33.11 -29.16
CA LYS A 146 14.23 32.91 -29.13
C LYS A 146 14.88 33.58 -30.34
#